data_AF-A0A2G9TTR9-F1
#
_entry.id   AF-A0A2G9TTR9-F1
#
_cell.length_a   1.000
_cell.length_b   1.000
_cell.length_c   1.000
_cell.angle_alpha   90.00
_cell.angle_beta   90.00
_cell.angle_gamma   90.00
#
_symmetry.space_group_name_H-M   'P 1'
#
loop_
_entity.id
_entity.type
_entity.pdbx_description
1 polymer ?
#
loop_
_entity_poly.entity_id
_entity_poly.type
_entity_poly.pdbx_seq_one_letter_code
_entity_poly.pdbx_strand_id
1 'polypeptide(L)'
;VLRFDNIMTTSLADKTETNERSCHPLCDLNKPFHMVMKVLRSNETSTGLGYPESTFYDTPLFIGMHFHDARITPGTNRLEARSAILWYFSRVDTPERKQTYKETTLNLFRVSNDGSFSDLIDVHLFGDEIANSEMVRGAIE
;
A
#
# COMPACT_ATOMS: atom_id res chain seq x y z
N VAL A 1 -1.63 -7.65 -5.54
CA VAL A 1 -1.79 -6.37 -4.82
C VAL A 1 -3.02 -6.32 -3.92
N LEU A 2 -4.25 -6.42 -4.46
CA LEU A 2 -5.46 -6.23 -3.62
C LEU A 2 -5.63 -7.21 -2.45
N ARG A 3 -5.16 -8.46 -2.58
CA ARG A 3 -5.19 -9.41 -1.46
C ARG A 3 -4.28 -8.96 -0.31
N PHE A 4 -3.10 -8.43 -0.65
CA PHE A 4 -2.12 -7.89 0.30
C PHE A 4 -2.67 -6.66 1.03
N ASP A 5 -3.26 -5.76 0.23
CA ASP A 5 -3.92 -4.55 0.73
C ASP A 5 -5.08 -4.86 1.67
N ASN A 6 -5.89 -5.87 1.35
CA ASN A 6 -6.97 -6.29 2.22
C ASN A 6 -6.46 -6.88 3.54
N ILE A 7 -5.41 -7.72 3.52
CA ILE A 7 -4.83 -8.30 4.75
C ILE A 7 -4.28 -7.19 5.64
N MET A 8 -3.48 -6.26 5.09
CA MET A 8 -2.94 -5.14 5.85
C MET A 8 -4.05 -4.25 6.39
N THR A 9 -4.99 -3.82 5.54
CA THR A 9 -6.07 -2.92 5.97
C THR A 9 -6.97 -3.56 7.02
N THR A 10 -7.25 -4.87 6.91
CA THR A 10 -8.07 -5.61 7.89
C THR A 10 -7.34 -5.76 9.22
N SER A 11 -6.06 -6.14 9.20
CA SER A 11 -5.25 -6.26 10.42
C SER A 11 -5.12 -4.91 11.14
N LEU A 12 -4.98 -3.82 10.38
CA LEU A 12 -4.87 -2.48 10.91
C LEU A 12 -6.21 -1.83 11.29
N ALA A 13 -7.33 -2.48 10.98
CA ALA A 13 -8.67 -1.99 11.30
C ALA A 13 -9.05 -2.17 12.77
N ASP A 14 -8.19 -2.76 13.61
CA ASP A 14 -8.44 -2.97 15.03
C ASP A 14 -8.84 -1.66 15.73
N LYS A 15 -10.06 -1.67 16.26
CA LYS A 15 -10.67 -0.56 16.98
C LYS A 15 -10.46 -0.76 18.46
N THR A 16 -9.90 0.25 19.14
CA THR A 16 -9.92 0.33 20.60
C THR A 16 -11.32 0.67 21.11
N GLU A 17 -11.51 0.63 22.43
CA GLU A 17 -12.72 1.14 23.12
C GLU A 17 -13.06 2.59 22.73
N THR A 18 -12.06 3.37 22.29
CA THR A 18 -12.21 4.73 21.75
C THR A 18 -12.73 4.79 20.30
N ASN A 19 -13.05 3.65 19.67
CA ASN A 19 -13.55 3.51 18.29
C ASN A 19 -12.60 4.02 17.18
N GLU A 20 -11.38 4.43 17.53
CA GLU A 20 -10.37 4.85 16.57
C GLU A 20 -9.59 3.64 16.03
N ARG A 21 -9.35 3.65 14.71
CA ARG A 21 -8.51 2.63 14.06
C ARG A 21 -7.03 2.83 14.44
N SER A 22 -6.26 1.75 14.41
CA SER A 22 -4.82 1.81 14.65
C SER A 22 -4.10 2.74 13.65
N CYS A 23 -4.57 2.81 12.40
CA CYS A 23 -3.98 3.62 11.35
C CYS A 23 -4.31 5.13 11.40
N HIS A 24 -5.15 5.59 12.32
CA HIS A 24 -5.58 7.00 12.34
C HIS A 24 -4.39 7.93 12.66
N PRO A 25 -4.21 9.06 11.93
CA PRO A 25 -5.07 9.64 10.88
C PRO A 25 -4.75 9.20 9.43
N LEU A 26 -3.78 8.31 9.25
CA LEU A 26 -3.21 7.93 7.94
C LEU A 26 -3.92 6.74 7.28
N CYS A 27 -5.11 6.36 7.73
CA CYS A 27 -5.86 5.23 7.19
C CYS A 27 -6.18 5.36 5.69
N ASP A 28 -6.35 6.60 5.20
CA ASP A 28 -6.76 6.89 3.83
C ASP A 28 -5.58 7.22 2.90
N LEU A 29 -4.33 6.95 3.34
CA LEU A 29 -3.14 7.33 2.58
C LEU A 29 -3.06 6.66 1.21
N ASN A 30 -3.62 5.46 1.05
CA ASN A 30 -3.68 4.72 -0.23
C ASN A 30 -4.92 5.04 -1.08
N LYS A 31 -5.79 5.94 -0.62
CA LYS A 31 -7.03 6.30 -1.34
C LYS A 31 -6.78 6.80 -2.77
N PRO A 32 -5.75 7.61 -3.07
CA PRO A 32 -5.44 8.01 -4.45
C PRO A 32 -5.11 6.83 -5.35
N PHE A 33 -4.33 5.87 -4.87
CA PHE A 33 -4.06 4.62 -5.61
C PHE A 33 -5.36 3.87 -5.92
N HIS A 34 -6.24 3.69 -4.93
CA HIS A 34 -7.51 2.99 -5.14
C HIS A 34 -8.44 3.71 -6.11
N MET A 35 -8.43 5.05 -6.14
CA MET A 35 -9.18 5.83 -7.13
C MET A 35 -8.68 5.58 -8.56
N VAL A 36 -7.36 5.62 -8.77
CA VAL A 36 -6.76 5.28 -10.07
C VAL A 36 -7.12 3.85 -10.48
N MET A 37 -6.97 2.88 -9.57
CA MET A 37 -7.29 1.48 -9.85
C MET A 37 -8.78 1.26 -10.16
N LYS A 38 -9.68 2.04 -9.56
CA LYS A 38 -11.12 1.99 -9.85
C LYS A 38 -11.40 2.46 -11.29
N VAL A 39 -10.81 3.59 -11.70
CA VAL A 39 -10.95 4.12 -13.07
C VAL A 39 -10.36 3.16 -14.11
N LEU A 40 -9.16 2.62 -13.84
CA LEU A 40 -8.52 1.65 -14.74
C LEU A 40 -9.35 0.37 -14.91
N ARG A 41 -10.19 0.02 -13.93
CA ARG A 41 -11.08 -1.15 -14.00
C ARG A 41 -12.45 -0.88 -14.61
N SER A 42 -12.95 0.35 -14.51
CA SER A 42 -14.30 0.67 -14.98
C SER A 42 -14.42 0.72 -16.50
N ASN A 43 -13.31 0.70 -17.24
CA ASN A 43 -13.24 0.78 -18.71
C ASN A 43 -13.99 2.00 -19.30
N GLU A 44 -14.43 2.91 -18.45
CA GLU A 44 -14.87 4.25 -18.81
C GLU A 44 -13.65 4.98 -19.36
N THR A 45 -13.84 5.81 -20.39
CA THR A 45 -12.77 6.65 -20.92
C THR A 45 -12.13 7.39 -19.74
N SER A 46 -10.89 7.05 -19.44
CA SER A 46 -10.12 7.55 -18.30
C SER A 46 -9.72 9.01 -18.55
N THR A 47 -10.71 9.89 -18.60
CA THR A 47 -10.52 11.32 -18.71
C THR A 47 -10.02 11.84 -17.36
N GLY A 48 -8.90 12.55 -17.36
CA GLY A 48 -8.33 13.14 -16.16
C GLY A 48 -7.18 12.36 -15.49
N LEU A 49 -6.76 11.19 -16.00
CA LEU A 49 -5.52 10.57 -15.52
C LEU A 49 -4.31 11.38 -16.01
N GLY A 50 -3.52 11.82 -15.04
CA GLY A 50 -2.28 12.55 -15.22
C GLY A 50 -1.23 12.09 -14.21
N TYR A 51 0.02 12.52 -14.39
CA TYR A 51 1.09 12.28 -13.42
C TYR A 51 1.97 13.53 -13.31
N PRO A 52 2.36 13.98 -12.09
CA PRO A 52 2.16 13.34 -10.79
C PRO A 52 0.78 13.59 -10.15
N GLU A 53 -0.06 14.37 -10.79
CA GLU A 53 -1.42 14.68 -10.35
C GLU A 53 -2.45 14.19 -11.37
N SER A 54 -3.57 13.69 -10.88
CA SER A 54 -4.73 13.30 -11.68
C SER A 54 -5.97 14.07 -11.23
N THR A 55 -6.88 14.34 -12.15
CA THR A 55 -8.13 15.05 -11.86
C THR A 55 -9.27 14.04 -11.72
N PHE A 56 -9.93 14.03 -10.56
CA PHE A 56 -11.13 13.23 -10.30
C PHE A 56 -12.26 14.16 -9.88
N TYR A 57 -13.40 14.12 -10.58
CA TYR A 57 -14.56 14.99 -10.30
C TYR A 57 -14.15 16.48 -10.15
N ASP A 58 -13.39 16.99 -11.13
CA ASP A 58 -12.83 18.34 -11.17
C ASP A 58 -11.92 18.72 -9.99
N THR A 59 -11.51 17.73 -9.19
CA THR A 59 -10.61 17.91 -8.06
C THR A 59 -9.24 17.33 -8.39
N PRO A 60 -8.16 18.13 -8.32
CA PRO A 60 -6.82 17.61 -8.51
C PRO A 60 -6.42 16.74 -7.31
N LEU A 61 -5.84 15.58 -7.58
CA LEU A 61 -5.39 14.61 -6.60
C LEU A 61 -3.96 14.21 -6.91
N PHE A 62 -3.09 14.38 -5.92
CA PHE A 62 -1.71 13.93 -6.03
C PHE A 62 -1.63 12.40 -5.96
N ILE A 63 -1.06 11.78 -7.01
CA ILE A 63 -0.86 10.32 -7.10
C ILE A 63 0.63 9.95 -7.13
N GLY A 64 1.53 10.96 -7.19
CA GLY A 64 2.98 10.77 -7.30
C GLY A 64 3.59 9.89 -6.20
N MET A 65 2.99 9.87 -5.01
CA MET A 65 3.45 9.03 -3.90
C MET A 65 3.20 7.53 -4.06
N HIS A 66 2.41 7.13 -5.06
CA HIS A 66 2.02 5.73 -5.28
C HIS A 66 2.59 5.12 -6.55
N PHE A 67 3.00 5.90 -7.53
CA PHE A 67 3.47 5.38 -8.81
C PHE A 67 4.88 5.88 -9.08
N HIS A 68 5.80 4.94 -9.29
CA HIS A 68 7.20 5.22 -9.59
C HIS A 68 7.51 4.90 -11.05
N ASP A 69 8.36 5.72 -11.66
CA ASP A 69 8.67 5.69 -13.09
C ASP A 69 7.37 5.72 -13.93
N ALA A 70 6.49 6.63 -13.55
CA ALA A 70 5.17 6.75 -14.14
C ALA A 70 5.15 7.83 -15.23
N ARG A 71 4.45 7.53 -16.32
CA ARG A 71 4.33 8.40 -17.48
C ARG A 71 2.95 8.29 -18.10
N ILE A 72 2.51 9.39 -18.71
CA ILE A 72 1.33 9.39 -19.57
C ILE A 72 1.79 9.15 -21.01
N THR A 73 1.27 8.10 -21.64
CA THR A 73 1.58 7.79 -23.03
C THR A 73 0.95 8.85 -23.94
N PRO A 74 1.75 9.57 -24.76
CA PRO A 74 1.25 10.62 -25.63
C PRO A 74 0.15 10.10 -26.56
N GLY A 75 -0.93 10.88 -26.71
CA GLY A 75 -2.03 10.55 -27.63
C GLY A 75 -3.00 9.46 -27.16
N THR A 76 -2.77 8.81 -26.01
CA THR A 76 -3.66 7.76 -25.49
C THR A 76 -4.21 8.02 -24.08
N ASN A 77 -3.69 9.03 -23.36
CA ASN A 77 -4.01 9.31 -21.95
C ASN A 77 -3.87 8.08 -21.03
N ARG A 78 -2.99 7.13 -21.40
CA ARG A 78 -2.72 5.94 -20.60
C ARG A 78 -1.61 6.21 -19.61
N LEU A 79 -1.90 5.99 -18.34
CA LEU A 79 -0.92 5.96 -17.26
C LEU A 79 -0.18 4.62 -17.29
N GLU A 80 1.12 4.67 -17.57
CA GLU A 80 2.04 3.56 -17.40
C GLU A 80 2.90 3.83 -16.17
N ALA A 81 3.19 2.80 -15.38
CA ALA A 81 4.10 2.90 -14.24
C ALA A 81 4.88 1.59 -14.10
N ARG A 82 6.15 1.67 -13.71
CA ARG A 82 7.00 0.49 -13.51
C ARG A 82 6.70 -0.22 -12.20
N SER A 83 6.41 0.55 -11.16
CA SER A 83 6.06 0.01 -9.85
C SER A 83 5.06 0.91 -9.12
N ALA A 84 4.37 0.31 -8.15
CA ALA A 84 3.45 1.01 -7.28
C ALA A 84 3.83 0.81 -5.81
N ILE A 85 3.63 1.85 -5.00
CA ILE A 85 3.94 1.87 -3.57
C ILE A 85 2.65 2.10 -2.79
N LEU A 86 2.40 1.22 -1.81
CA LEU A 86 1.31 1.34 -0.86
C LEU A 86 1.89 1.55 0.54
N TRP A 87 1.23 2.41 1.29
CA TRP A 87 1.68 2.88 2.58
C TRP A 87 0.74 2.42 3.67
N TYR A 88 1.25 1.74 4.69
CA TYR A 88 0.47 1.23 5.80
C TYR A 88 1.07 1.66 7.12
N PHE A 89 0.28 2.37 7.91
CA PHE A 89 0.68 2.90 9.21
C PHE A 89 -0.19 2.32 10.31
N SER A 90 0.42 2.05 11.46
CA SER A 90 -0.26 1.60 12.66
C SER A 90 0.31 2.32 13.87
N ARG A 91 -0.57 2.84 14.74
CA ARG A 91 -0.21 3.21 16.10
C ARG A 91 0.01 1.94 16.90
N VAL A 92 1.22 1.77 17.43
CA VAL A 92 1.62 0.65 18.30
C VAL A 92 1.60 1.08 19.77
N ASP A 93 0.56 1.82 20.14
CA ASP A 93 0.37 2.43 21.46
C ASP A 93 -0.08 1.44 22.55
N THR A 94 -0.58 0.26 22.16
CA THR A 94 -0.90 -0.83 23.09
C THR A 94 -0.06 -2.08 22.79
N PRO A 95 0.20 -2.95 23.80
CA PRO A 95 0.90 -4.22 23.59
C PRO A 95 0.25 -5.11 22.53
N GLU A 96 -1.09 -5.13 22.49
CA GLU A 96 -1.87 -5.92 21.53
C GLU A 96 -1.65 -5.40 20.12
N ARG A 97 -1.76 -4.09 19.89
CA ARG A 97 -1.51 -3.47 18.57
C ARG A 97 -0.09 -3.69 18.11
N LYS A 98 0.89 -3.56 19.01
CA LYS A 98 2.30 -3.84 18.70
C LYS A 98 2.49 -5.29 18.26
N GLN A 99 1.87 -6.24 18.95
CA GLN A 99 1.95 -7.65 18.60
C GLN A 99 1.26 -7.94 17.26
N THR A 100 0.02 -7.49 17.07
CA THR A 100 -0.73 -7.65 15.82
C THR A 100 0.03 -7.06 14.63
N TYR A 101 0.58 -5.84 14.78
CA TYR A 101 1.37 -5.18 13.74
C TYR A 101 2.62 -5.99 13.38
N LYS A 102 3.38 -6.43 14.39
CA LYS A 102 4.59 -7.23 14.21
C LYS A 102 4.30 -8.57 13.54
N GLU A 103 3.34 -9.33 14.04
CA GLU A 103 2.97 -10.64 13.49
C GLU A 103 2.48 -10.52 12.04
N THR A 104 1.62 -9.56 11.76
CA THR A 104 1.10 -9.31 10.41
C THR A 104 2.22 -8.96 9.45
N THR A 105 3.10 -8.02 9.85
CA THR A 105 4.19 -7.54 9.00
C THR A 105 5.19 -8.66 8.70
N LEU A 106 5.61 -9.43 9.72
CA LEU A 106 6.56 -10.53 9.54
C LEU A 106 5.96 -11.70 8.74
N ASN A 107 4.69 -12.03 8.95
CA ASN A 107 4.02 -13.07 8.16
C ASN A 107 3.97 -12.69 6.68
N LEU A 108 3.56 -11.46 6.39
CA LEU A 108 3.50 -10.96 5.02
C LEU A 108 4.90 -10.84 4.37
N PHE A 109 5.92 -10.48 5.14
CA PHE A 109 7.31 -10.48 4.66
C PHE A 109 7.77 -11.88 4.24
N ARG A 110 7.45 -12.92 5.01
CA ARG A 110 7.74 -14.31 4.62
C ARG A 110 7.04 -14.70 3.32
N VAL A 111 5.73 -14.42 3.22
CA VAL A 111 4.96 -14.69 1.99
C VAL A 111 5.53 -13.97 0.77
N SER A 112 6.04 -12.74 0.97
CA SER A 112 6.72 -11.94 -0.06
C SER A 112 8.04 -12.58 -0.48
N ASN A 113 8.89 -13.01 0.46
CA ASN A 113 10.18 -13.64 0.15
C ASN A 113 10.05 -15.04 -0.48
N ASP A 114 9.01 -15.80 -0.12
CA ASP A 114 8.78 -17.14 -0.67
C ASP A 114 8.37 -17.11 -2.15
N GLY A 115 8.14 -15.94 -2.75
CA GLY A 115 7.78 -15.76 -4.16
C GLY A 115 6.40 -16.32 -4.56
N SER A 116 5.66 -16.88 -3.60
CA SER A 116 4.41 -17.61 -3.83
C SER A 116 3.19 -16.72 -4.07
N PHE A 117 3.36 -15.39 -4.06
CA PHE A 117 2.24 -14.46 -4.07
C PHE A 117 1.62 -14.26 -5.46
N SER A 118 2.41 -14.19 -6.53
CA SER A 118 1.93 -14.05 -7.90
C SER A 118 3.04 -14.27 -8.92
N ASP A 119 2.71 -14.92 -10.04
CA ASP A 119 3.63 -15.04 -11.19
C ASP A 119 3.71 -13.76 -12.05
N LEU A 120 2.86 -12.77 -11.78
CA LEU A 120 2.72 -11.56 -12.61
C LEU A 120 3.30 -10.30 -11.97
N ILE A 121 3.44 -10.30 -10.64
CA ILE A 121 3.88 -9.13 -9.88
C ILE A 121 4.86 -9.57 -8.81
N ASP A 122 5.96 -8.85 -8.70
CA ASP A 122 6.84 -8.93 -7.55
C ASP A 122 6.33 -8.00 -6.45
N VAL A 123 6.38 -8.46 -5.20
CA VAL A 123 5.90 -7.71 -4.04
C VAL A 123 7.01 -7.71 -3.01
N HIS A 124 7.49 -6.51 -2.67
CA HIS A 124 8.47 -6.30 -1.61
C HIS A 124 7.86 -5.52 -0.46
N LEU A 125 8.26 -5.88 0.76
CA LEU A 125 7.81 -5.24 1.98
C LEU A 125 8.99 -4.60 2.70
N PHE A 126 8.77 -3.39 3.19
CA PHE A 126 9.69 -2.65 4.02
C PHE A 126 8.95 -2.15 5.26
N GLY A 127 9.60 -2.22 6.41
CA GLY A 127 9.02 -1.76 7.66
C GLY A 127 9.94 -2.02 8.84
N ASP A 128 9.71 -1.29 9.94
CA ASP A 128 10.59 -1.28 11.11
C ASP A 128 10.69 -2.66 11.76
N GLU A 129 9.59 -3.41 11.85
CA GLU A 129 9.58 -4.76 12.41
C GLU A 129 10.38 -5.77 11.57
N ILE A 130 10.44 -5.57 10.25
CA ILE A 130 11.26 -6.37 9.34
C ILE A 130 12.73 -6.05 9.57
N ALA A 131 13.08 -4.76 9.58
CA ALA A 131 14.45 -4.31 9.82
C ALA A 131 15.00 -4.82 11.16
N ASN A 132 14.18 -4.75 12.21
CA ASN A 132 14.53 -5.29 13.53
C ASN A 132 14.74 -6.81 13.49
N SER A 133 13.84 -7.55 12.82
CA SER A 133 13.97 -9.01 12.70
C SER A 133 15.22 -9.43 11.92
N GLU A 134 15.51 -8.76 10.81
CA GLU A 134 16.68 -9.06 9.98
C GLU A 134 17.99 -8.69 10.68
N MET A 135 18.03 -7.60 11.46
CA MET A 135 19.19 -7.25 12.27
C MET A 135 19.48 -8.31 13.35
N VAL A 136 18.44 -8.83 14.02
CA VAL A 136 18.60 -9.92 14.99
C VAL A 136 19.10 -11.19 14.30
N ARG A 137 18.56 -11.54 13.13
CA ARG A 137 19.02 -12.69 12.34
C ARG A 137 20.51 -12.57 12.01
N GLY A 138 20.94 -11.42 11.48
CA GLY A 138 22.34 -11.19 11.12
C GLY A 138 23.32 -11.09 12.29
N ALA A 139 22.83 -10.92 13.53
CA ALA A 139 23.66 -10.95 14.73
C ALA A 139 23.85 -12.37 15.31
N ILE A 140 23.00 -13.32 14.91
CA ILE A 140 23.04 -14.72 15.35
C ILE A 140 23.83 -15.60 14.36
N GLU A 141 23.89 -15.19 13.08
CA GLU A 141 24.73 -15.77 12.02
C GLU A 141 26.19 -15.29 12.11
#